data_AF-A0A7C3S7V6-F1
#
_entry.id   AF-A0A7C3S7V6-F1
#
_cell.length_a   1.000
_cell.length_b   1.000
_cell.length_c   1.000
_cell.angle_alpha   90.00
_cell.angle_beta   90.00
_cell.angle_gamma   90.00
#
_symmetry.space_group_name_H-M   'P 1'
#
loop_
_entity.id
_entity.type
_entity.pdbx_description
1 polymer ?
#
loop_
_entity_poly.entity_id
_entity_poly.type
_entity_poly.pdbx_seq_one_letter_code
_entity_poly.pdbx_strand_id
1 'polypeptide(L)'
;MAQTEIRRALEDIAGQLQIAQTIHVAPTLVIGLGGSGTWTARRVKRLMQIRYGTIQLVKFLVIDTDQGAFASAPELADVTDEEKVLLTITNPEQIFQQAKQGIGELRKLQEWLPDSLPVSMLRNAKGAGGIRPVGRFALFASFDLVKQRLGTAINSLLAIRQEIETKLSAQEAQSIQVETNQPRIYIVGSLCGGTGSSLFLDIAVLVRHLFKSIAPNATPNIVGIFYLPSVFANEPHFRTDQTFFSMIQANAYAALKELEHFCDSYALQKQPFTFRYPNMDDISVSAPVYDEDFVLERGTADGRMLVSKEEVFEMAARSLLVDIGSPIGSQKRSADANIQTVLQRKLCPQTSKLRLIHSLGMTALSVPVVELLVHGVLERIHSFINDRVLGSVFTTEELRSEVDSFLQSNRLEERGNRNDLLERLLSMKGEFNLNRNREELEREAGGGEVQQAQYVANWVENEMNRIRTEEKPNAERLVYERRAQILQDVISLIRNRVREIMRQKGLRAANQFISELIAVFKTVSDELRNEQQDEQNRKHALENTINNNVAFLRSLQGFVGLIKALGRADEMVMDEALRALREYGNAEILSVARQAALEIIGSDKPIDGQKSLLR
;
A
#
# COMPACT_ATOMS: atom_id res chain seq x y z
N MET A 1 -5.21 0.46 7.71
CA MET A 1 -4.29 -0.69 7.59
C MET A 1 -3.90 -0.93 6.13
N ALA A 2 -4.84 -1.26 5.21
CA ALA A 2 -4.50 -1.57 3.81
C ALA A 2 -3.73 -0.46 3.05
N GLN A 3 -4.07 0.83 3.20
CA GLN A 3 -3.33 1.92 2.55
C GLN A 3 -1.88 2.04 3.04
N THR A 4 -1.64 1.80 4.32
CA THR A 4 -0.30 1.86 4.93
C THR A 4 0.57 0.69 4.47
N GLU A 5 -0.02 -0.49 4.32
CA GLU A 5 0.67 -1.69 3.80
C GLU A 5 1.00 -1.58 2.32
N ILE A 6 0.07 -1.07 1.49
CA ILE A 6 0.31 -0.80 0.06
C ILE A 6 1.41 0.25 -0.12
N ARG A 7 1.38 1.32 0.67
CA ARG A 7 2.41 2.36 0.65
C ARG A 7 3.79 1.77 0.94
N ARG A 8 3.90 0.97 2.01
CA ARG A 8 5.16 0.34 2.42
C ARG A 8 5.71 -0.59 1.33
N ALA A 9 4.87 -1.43 0.74
CA ALA A 9 5.27 -2.32 -0.36
C ALA A 9 5.74 -1.55 -1.61
N LEU A 10 5.09 -0.43 -1.94
CA LEU A 10 5.51 0.43 -3.05
C LEU A 10 6.81 1.20 -2.76
N GLU A 11 7.01 1.63 -1.51
CA GLU A 11 8.28 2.23 -1.06
C GLU A 11 9.44 1.22 -1.19
N ASP A 12 9.22 -0.03 -0.81
CA ASP A 12 10.21 -1.11 -0.95
C ASP A 12 10.55 -1.38 -2.44
N ILE A 13 9.56 -1.44 -3.33
CA ILE A 13 9.76 -1.62 -4.77
C ILE A 13 10.48 -0.42 -5.40
N ALA A 14 10.13 0.81 -5.01
CA ALA A 14 10.81 2.01 -5.47
C ALA A 14 12.27 2.05 -5.01
N GLY A 15 12.54 1.60 -3.78
CA GLY A 15 13.91 1.40 -3.28
C GLY A 15 14.69 0.39 -4.12
N GLN A 16 14.10 -0.76 -4.46
CA GLN A 16 14.73 -1.78 -5.31
C GLN A 16 15.02 -1.29 -6.73
N LEU A 17 14.13 -0.50 -7.33
CA LEU A 17 14.33 0.08 -8.67
C LEU A 17 15.49 1.09 -8.72
N GLN A 18 15.82 1.76 -7.61
CA GLN A 18 16.95 2.68 -7.52
C GLN A 18 18.32 1.97 -7.39
N ILE A 19 18.34 0.72 -6.91
CA ILE A 19 19.55 -0.10 -6.75
C ILE A 19 20.02 -0.71 -8.10
N ALA A 20 19.19 -0.65 -9.15
CA ALA A 20 19.48 -1.26 -10.45
C ALA A 20 20.56 -0.55 -11.31
N GLN A 21 21.21 0.51 -10.81
CA GLN A 21 22.33 1.19 -11.49
C GLN A 21 23.63 1.01 -10.69
N THR A 22 24.76 0.82 -11.37
CA THR A 22 26.08 0.84 -10.72
C THR A 22 26.33 2.20 -10.09
N ILE A 23 26.55 2.25 -8.77
CA ILE A 23 26.77 3.49 -8.01
C ILE A 23 28.27 3.63 -7.74
N HIS A 24 28.86 4.73 -8.20
CA HIS A 24 30.23 5.13 -7.82
C HIS A 24 30.18 6.01 -6.56
N VAL A 25 30.77 5.54 -5.47
CA VAL A 25 30.73 6.20 -4.16
C VAL A 25 32.15 6.53 -3.71
N ALA A 26 32.43 7.79 -3.43
CA ALA A 26 33.62 8.17 -2.67
C ALA A 26 33.27 8.08 -1.18
N PRO A 27 34.03 7.36 -0.34
CA PRO A 27 33.85 7.38 1.11
C PRO A 27 33.78 8.82 1.59
N THR A 28 32.65 9.21 2.19
CA THR A 28 32.41 10.60 2.58
C THR A 28 32.35 10.79 4.09
N LEU A 29 33.07 11.78 4.61
CA LEU A 29 32.95 12.26 5.99
C LEU A 29 32.36 13.67 5.98
N VAL A 30 31.24 13.87 6.69
CA VAL A 30 30.64 15.19 6.89
C VAL A 30 30.92 15.67 8.30
N ILE A 31 31.68 16.75 8.41
CA ILE A 31 32.06 17.41 9.66
C ILE A 31 31.24 18.69 9.82
N GLY A 32 30.31 18.70 10.77
CA GLY A 32 29.54 19.89 11.14
C GLY A 32 30.23 20.68 12.26
N LEU A 33 30.48 21.97 12.04
CA LEU A 33 31.11 22.88 13.01
C LEU A 33 30.12 23.94 13.51
N GLY A 34 29.94 24.00 14.81
CA GLY A 34 28.97 24.90 15.45
C GLY A 34 27.52 24.58 15.08
N GLY A 35 26.58 25.40 15.56
CA GLY A 35 25.15 25.09 15.45
C GLY A 35 24.68 24.88 14.01
N SER A 36 25.03 25.77 13.08
CA SER A 36 24.63 25.64 11.67
C SER A 36 25.25 24.42 10.98
N GLY A 37 26.51 24.11 11.29
CA GLY A 37 27.20 22.95 10.76
C GLY A 37 26.57 21.65 11.26
N THR A 38 26.36 21.55 12.58
CA THR A 38 25.67 20.43 13.23
C THR A 38 24.27 20.21 12.65
N TRP A 39 23.49 21.29 12.51
CA TRP A 39 22.14 21.24 11.94
C TRP A 39 22.12 20.77 10.49
N THR A 40 23.11 21.17 9.69
CA THR A 40 23.21 20.74 8.29
C THR A 40 23.65 19.29 8.20
N ALA A 41 24.67 18.87 8.95
CA ALA A 41 25.15 17.50 8.98
C ALA A 41 24.05 16.51 9.38
N ARG A 42 23.24 16.86 10.40
CA ARG A 42 22.10 16.06 10.84
C ARG A 42 20.98 15.97 9.79
N ARG A 43 20.75 17.03 8.99
CA ARG A 43 19.83 17.00 7.84
C ARG A 43 20.36 16.09 6.74
N VAL A 44 21.65 16.17 6.40
CA VAL A 44 22.28 15.26 5.43
C VAL A 44 22.12 13.81 5.89
N LYS A 45 22.42 13.51 7.16
CA LYS A 45 22.23 12.17 7.75
C LYS A 45 20.79 11.68 7.61
N ARG A 46 19.79 12.50 7.95
CA ARG A 46 18.37 12.16 7.79
C ARG A 46 18.01 11.88 6.33
N LEU A 47 18.44 12.75 5.40
CA LEU A 47 18.14 12.59 3.98
C LEU A 47 18.79 11.33 3.39
N MET A 48 20.02 11.00 3.82
CA MET A 48 20.69 9.75 3.45
C MET A 48 19.92 8.53 3.95
N GLN A 49 19.46 8.55 5.20
CA GLN A 49 18.65 7.47 5.79
C GLN A 49 17.33 7.26 5.05
N ILE A 50 16.64 8.36 4.68
CA ILE A 50 15.40 8.30 3.89
C ILE A 50 15.66 7.70 2.51
N ARG A 51 16.76 8.08 1.85
CA ARG A 51 17.01 7.70 0.46
C ARG A 51 17.64 6.32 0.28
N TYR A 52 18.57 5.95 1.17
CA TYR A 52 19.39 4.73 1.02
C TYR A 52 19.23 3.75 2.20
N GLY A 53 18.34 4.05 3.15
CA GLY A 53 18.22 3.26 4.37
C GLY A 53 19.47 3.37 5.25
N THR A 54 19.75 2.32 6.02
CA THR A 54 20.81 2.31 7.04
C THR A 54 22.22 2.07 6.48
N ILE A 55 22.42 2.07 5.16
CA ILE A 55 23.75 1.83 4.58
C ILE A 55 24.66 3.03 4.92
N GLN A 56 25.63 2.80 5.80
CA GLN A 56 26.52 3.85 6.32
C GLN A 56 27.69 4.18 5.37
N LEU A 57 27.35 4.61 4.14
CA LEU A 57 28.33 5.08 3.14
C LEU A 57 28.94 6.45 3.49
N VAL A 58 28.37 7.11 4.49
CA VAL A 58 28.76 8.44 4.96
C VAL A 58 28.97 8.38 6.45
N LYS A 59 30.11 8.88 6.93
CA LYS A 59 30.37 9.08 8.36
C LYS A 59 30.11 10.54 8.72
N PHE A 60 29.70 10.77 9.96
CA PHE A 60 29.37 12.09 10.46
C PHE A 60 30.21 12.40 11.70
N LEU A 61 30.61 13.66 11.85
CA LEU A 61 31.21 14.18 13.07
C LEU A 61 30.69 15.60 13.28
N VAL A 62 30.23 15.92 14.47
CA VAL A 62 29.70 17.25 14.80
C VAL A 62 30.42 17.81 16.02
N ILE A 63 30.92 19.02 15.90
CA ILE A 63 31.77 19.68 16.89
C ILE A 63 31.12 21.00 17.30
N ASP A 64 30.73 21.12 18.57
CA ASP A 64 30.12 22.35 19.09
C ASP A 64 30.50 22.62 20.55
N THR A 65 30.40 23.89 20.96
CA THR A 65 30.51 24.35 22.36
C THR A 65 29.14 24.45 23.05
N ASP A 66 28.05 24.30 22.29
CA ASP A 66 26.67 24.30 22.81
C ASP A 66 26.09 22.88 22.86
N GLN A 67 25.72 22.41 24.06
CA GLN A 67 25.06 21.11 24.23
C GLN A 67 23.68 21.08 23.56
N GLY A 68 22.99 22.22 23.47
CA GLY A 68 21.67 22.35 22.85
C GLY A 68 21.67 22.00 21.36
N ALA A 69 22.81 22.14 20.67
CA ALA A 69 22.96 21.77 19.26
C ALA A 69 22.72 20.27 18.99
N PHE A 70 22.87 19.43 20.01
CA PHE A 70 22.71 17.97 19.94
C PHE A 70 21.34 17.46 20.39
N ALA A 71 20.41 18.35 20.78
CA ALA A 71 19.07 17.94 21.19
C ALA A 71 18.31 17.29 20.02
N SER A 72 17.53 16.25 20.29
CA SER A 72 16.66 15.60 19.30
C SER A 72 15.62 16.58 18.76
N ALA A 73 15.35 16.50 17.46
CA ALA A 73 14.37 17.33 16.78
C ALA A 73 13.74 16.51 15.63
N PRO A 74 12.42 16.60 15.37
CA PRO A 74 11.74 15.77 14.36
C PRO A 74 12.33 15.87 12.94
N GLU A 75 12.85 17.03 12.59
CA GLU A 75 13.43 17.33 11.27
C GLU A 75 14.91 16.95 11.13
N LEU A 76 15.55 16.46 12.19
CA LEU A 76 16.98 16.15 12.25
C LEU A 76 17.20 14.68 12.62
N ALA A 77 18.23 14.06 12.06
CA ALA A 77 18.70 12.77 12.59
C ALA A 77 19.35 12.97 13.96
N ASP A 78 19.23 11.98 14.84
CA ASP A 78 19.94 11.97 16.12
C ASP A 78 21.46 11.82 15.92
N VAL A 79 22.20 12.37 16.88
CA VAL A 79 23.67 12.33 16.93
C VAL A 79 24.07 11.24 17.92
N THR A 80 24.91 10.30 17.50
CA THR A 80 25.45 9.28 18.41
C THR A 80 26.64 9.81 19.21
N ASP A 81 27.01 9.13 20.28
CA ASP A 81 28.16 9.52 21.10
C ASP A 81 29.49 9.45 20.34
N GLU A 82 29.58 8.62 19.29
CA GLU A 82 30.74 8.55 18.40
C GLU A 82 30.85 9.74 17.46
N GLU A 83 29.71 10.27 17.02
CA GLU A 83 29.60 11.41 16.11
C GLU A 83 29.75 12.75 16.84
N LYS A 84 29.62 12.76 18.17
CA LYS A 84 29.56 13.98 18.97
C LYS A 84 30.91 14.38 19.56
N VAL A 85 31.25 15.65 19.39
CA VAL A 85 32.34 16.32 20.09
C VAL A 85 31.82 17.60 20.75
N LEU A 86 31.52 17.51 22.04
CA LEU A 86 31.17 18.68 22.85
C LEU A 86 32.44 19.30 23.43
N LEU A 87 32.71 20.55 23.05
CA LEU A 87 33.84 21.35 23.53
C LEU A 87 33.47 22.09 24.82
N THR A 88 33.17 21.33 25.88
CA THR A 88 32.95 21.85 27.23
C THR A 88 34.22 21.69 28.07
N ILE A 89 34.49 22.66 28.95
CA ILE A 89 35.69 22.66 29.78
C ILE A 89 35.30 22.81 31.24
N THR A 90 35.76 21.91 32.10
CA THR A 90 35.48 21.95 33.54
C THR A 90 36.07 23.19 34.23
N ASN A 91 37.36 23.49 33.97
CA ASN A 91 38.09 24.61 34.60
C ASN A 91 38.79 25.49 33.55
N PRO A 92 38.04 26.21 32.71
CA PRO A 92 38.60 26.96 31.59
C PRO A 92 39.53 28.09 32.02
N GLU A 93 39.28 28.75 33.15
CA GLU A 93 40.11 29.82 33.69
C GLU A 93 41.48 29.30 34.12
N GLN A 94 41.54 28.09 34.68
CA GLN A 94 42.82 27.47 35.05
C GLN A 94 43.67 27.21 33.79
N ILE A 95 43.08 26.62 32.75
CA ILE A 95 43.76 26.35 31.48
C ILE A 95 44.20 27.67 30.82
N PHE A 96 43.37 28.70 30.85
CA PHE A 96 43.70 30.02 30.33
C PHE A 96 44.89 30.65 31.08
N GLN A 97 44.91 30.57 32.41
CA GLN A 97 46.05 31.07 33.20
C GLN A 97 47.33 30.27 32.93
N GLN A 98 47.24 28.94 32.83
CA GLN A 98 48.39 28.11 32.49
C GLN A 98 48.94 28.42 31.09
N ALA A 99 48.06 28.66 30.12
CA ALA A 99 48.44 29.10 28.78
C ALA A 99 49.12 30.47 28.82
N LYS A 100 48.57 31.45 29.55
CA LYS A 100 49.19 32.78 29.71
C LYS A 100 50.57 32.70 30.40
N GLN A 101 50.74 31.77 31.34
CA GLN A 101 52.02 31.51 32.02
C GLN A 101 53.01 30.68 31.19
N GLY A 102 52.61 30.14 30.04
CA GLY A 102 53.48 29.35 29.18
C GLY A 102 53.80 27.96 29.74
N ILE A 103 52.87 27.34 30.48
CA ILE A 103 53.11 26.05 31.14
C ILE A 103 53.00 24.89 30.14
N GLY A 104 54.07 24.11 30.02
CA GLY A 104 54.11 22.90 29.20
C GLY A 104 53.74 23.15 27.74
N GLU A 105 52.95 22.26 27.15
CA GLU A 105 52.47 22.39 25.76
C GLU A 105 51.44 23.51 25.57
N LEU A 106 50.86 24.04 26.65
CA LEU A 106 49.92 25.17 26.57
C LEU A 106 50.62 26.49 26.20
N ARG A 107 51.95 26.56 26.27
CA ARG A 107 52.73 27.71 25.79
C ARG A 107 52.45 28.05 24.32
N LYS A 108 52.09 27.05 23.50
CA LYS A 108 51.76 27.23 22.07
C LYS A 108 50.54 28.14 21.86
N LEU A 109 49.66 28.28 22.86
CA LEU A 109 48.51 29.18 22.76
C LEU A 109 48.94 30.66 22.83
N GLN A 110 50.09 30.98 23.44
CA GLN A 110 50.53 32.39 23.62
C GLN A 110 50.73 33.14 22.29
N GLU A 111 50.91 32.44 21.17
CA GLU A 111 51.09 33.02 19.83
C GLU A 111 49.85 33.79 19.36
N TRP A 112 48.65 33.38 19.78
CA TRP A 112 47.38 33.96 19.30
C TRP A 112 46.40 34.32 20.42
N LEU A 113 46.61 33.82 21.64
CA LEU A 113 45.69 33.98 22.76
C LEU A 113 45.63 35.45 23.22
N PRO A 114 44.45 36.10 23.21
CA PRO A 114 44.30 37.47 23.69
C PRO A 114 44.65 37.64 25.17
N ASP A 115 44.94 38.87 25.59
CA ASP A 115 45.23 39.20 26.99
C ASP A 115 44.05 38.95 27.94
N SER A 116 42.84 39.21 27.44
CA SER A 116 41.59 38.97 28.16
C SER A 116 40.63 38.20 27.26
N LEU A 117 40.03 37.15 27.82
CA LEU A 117 39.09 36.28 27.11
C LEU A 117 38.06 35.73 28.11
N PRO A 118 36.74 35.81 27.83
CA PRO A 118 35.69 35.37 28.76
C PRO A 118 35.53 33.84 28.76
N VAL A 119 36.58 33.09 29.07
CA VAL A 119 36.61 31.62 28.96
C VAL A 119 35.63 30.89 29.89
N SER A 120 35.15 31.56 30.95
CA SER A 120 34.17 31.02 31.91
C SER A 120 32.86 30.58 31.27
N MET A 121 32.49 31.16 30.11
CA MET A 121 31.30 30.78 29.37
C MET A 121 31.33 29.34 28.84
N LEU A 122 32.52 28.73 28.72
CA LEU A 122 32.70 27.35 28.29
C LEU A 122 32.40 26.31 29.38
N ARG A 123 32.15 26.73 30.64
CA ARG A 123 31.84 25.81 31.75
C ARG A 123 30.52 25.07 31.57
N ASN A 124 29.52 25.77 31.03
CA ASN A 124 28.13 25.31 31.05
C ASN A 124 27.64 24.79 29.70
N ALA A 125 28.53 24.57 28.73
CA ALA A 125 28.18 24.12 27.38
C ALA A 125 27.07 24.98 26.73
N LYS A 126 27.14 26.31 26.86
CA LYS A 126 26.17 27.29 26.31
C LYS A 126 26.70 28.07 25.11
N GLY A 127 27.71 27.52 24.43
CA GLY A 127 28.31 28.15 23.25
C GLY A 127 29.42 29.16 23.56
N ALA A 128 30.09 29.60 22.50
CA ALA A 128 31.16 30.61 22.54
C ALA A 128 30.67 32.07 22.45
N GLY A 129 29.35 32.31 22.53
CA GLY A 129 28.73 33.65 22.52
C GLY A 129 29.07 34.55 21.32
N GLY A 130 29.48 33.95 20.19
CA GLY A 130 29.91 34.71 19.01
C GLY A 130 31.35 35.24 19.08
N ILE A 131 32.12 34.92 20.12
CA ILE A 131 33.50 35.38 20.29
C ILE A 131 34.46 34.33 19.73
N ARG A 132 35.04 34.59 18.55
CA ARG A 132 35.87 33.60 17.82
C ARG A 132 37.05 33.05 18.65
N PRO A 133 37.85 33.87 19.36
CA PRO A 133 38.96 33.32 20.14
C PRO A 133 38.52 32.39 21.28
N VAL A 134 37.29 32.52 21.80
CA VAL A 134 36.74 31.58 22.79
C VAL A 134 36.52 30.21 22.16
N GLY A 135 35.95 30.16 20.95
CA GLY A 135 35.75 28.90 20.23
C GLY A 135 37.08 28.21 19.91
N ARG A 136 38.09 28.97 19.46
CA ARG A 136 39.44 28.43 19.24
C ARG A 136 40.10 27.95 20.53
N PHE A 137 39.92 28.67 21.63
CA PHE A 137 40.40 28.23 22.95
C PHE A 137 39.74 26.91 23.36
N ALA A 138 38.45 26.74 23.10
CA ALA A 138 37.73 25.50 23.37
C ALA A 138 38.31 24.31 22.60
N LEU A 139 38.64 24.48 21.31
CA LEU A 139 39.33 23.47 20.52
C LEU A 139 40.68 23.08 21.14
N PHE A 140 41.50 24.06 21.52
CA PHE A 140 42.85 23.81 22.04
C PHE A 140 42.84 23.19 23.43
N ALA A 141 41.90 23.60 24.29
CA ALA A 141 41.72 23.00 25.61
C ALA A 141 41.19 21.55 25.55
N SER A 142 40.48 21.20 24.48
CA SER A 142 39.96 19.85 24.23
C SER A 142 40.71 19.12 23.09
N PHE A 143 41.96 19.50 22.82
CA PHE A 143 42.66 19.10 21.60
C PHE A 143 42.80 17.59 21.45
N ASP A 144 43.20 16.89 22.52
CA ASP A 144 43.40 15.43 22.47
C ASP A 144 42.09 14.69 22.13
N LEU A 145 40.96 15.15 22.70
CA LEU A 145 39.64 14.61 22.39
C LEU A 145 39.29 14.83 20.91
N VAL A 146 39.50 16.04 20.39
CA VAL A 146 39.20 16.37 18.98
C VAL A 146 40.08 15.55 18.05
N LYS A 147 41.39 15.48 18.31
CA LYS A 147 42.36 14.66 17.55
C LYS A 147 41.94 13.19 17.53
N GLN A 148 41.59 12.62 18.69
CA GLN A 148 41.13 11.24 18.80
C GLN A 148 39.86 11.01 17.98
N ARG A 149 38.85 11.89 18.12
CA ARG A 149 37.56 11.74 17.43
C ARG A 149 37.69 11.88 15.91
N LEU A 150 38.51 12.82 15.44
CA LEU A 150 38.85 12.94 14.01
C LEU A 150 39.55 11.67 13.50
N GLY A 151 40.54 11.15 14.24
CA GLY A 151 41.22 9.91 13.90
C GLY A 151 40.28 8.72 13.81
N THR A 152 39.38 8.55 14.78
CA THR A 152 38.34 7.51 14.75
C THR A 152 37.40 7.67 13.56
N ALA A 153 36.95 8.90 13.27
CA ALA A 153 36.07 9.15 12.12
C ALA A 153 36.75 8.81 10.79
N ILE A 154 38.04 9.15 10.63
CA ILE A 154 38.85 8.82 9.44
C ILE A 154 39.05 7.30 9.33
N ASN A 155 39.39 6.60 10.41
CA ASN A 155 39.52 5.14 10.38
C ASN A 155 38.21 4.46 10.00
N SER A 156 37.09 4.89 10.58
CA SER A 156 35.75 4.39 10.23
C SER A 156 35.37 4.69 8.78
N LEU A 157 35.80 5.83 8.24
CA LEU A 157 35.59 6.19 6.83
C LEU A 157 36.34 5.22 5.89
N LEU A 158 37.60 4.93 6.20
CA LEU A 158 38.44 4.03 5.40
C LEU A 158 37.97 2.57 5.46
N ALA A 159 37.25 2.18 6.53
CA ALA A 159 36.67 0.85 6.68
C ALA A 159 35.39 0.61 5.86
N ILE A 160 34.78 1.64 5.25
CA ILE A 160 33.49 1.53 4.55
C ILE A 160 33.48 0.45 3.48
N ARG A 161 34.56 0.32 2.69
CA ARG A 161 34.65 -0.70 1.65
C ARG A 161 34.48 -2.11 2.25
N GLN A 162 35.20 -2.39 3.33
CA GLN A 162 35.13 -3.67 4.03
C GLN A 162 33.75 -3.90 4.67
N GLU A 163 33.13 -2.85 5.22
CA GLU A 163 31.78 -2.93 5.76
C GLU A 163 30.75 -3.30 4.67
N ILE A 164 30.84 -2.71 3.48
CA ILE A 164 29.96 -3.01 2.34
C ILE A 164 30.12 -4.48 1.91
N GLU A 165 31.37 -4.91 1.70
CA GLU A 165 31.69 -6.28 1.29
C GLU A 165 31.21 -7.33 2.32
N THR A 166 31.11 -6.96 3.60
CA THR A 166 30.65 -7.85 4.68
C THR A 166 29.13 -7.84 4.87
N LYS A 167 28.47 -6.70 4.66
CA LYS A 167 27.04 -6.51 4.99
C LYS A 167 26.08 -6.75 3.83
N LEU A 168 26.54 -6.65 2.58
CA LEU A 168 25.72 -6.85 1.39
C LEU A 168 25.97 -8.21 0.74
N SER A 169 25.00 -8.72 -0.01
CA SER A 169 25.24 -9.90 -0.85
C SER A 169 26.28 -9.60 -1.94
N ALA A 170 26.96 -10.63 -2.45
CA ALA A 170 28.00 -10.45 -3.47
C ALA A 170 27.51 -9.72 -4.74
N GLN A 171 26.25 -9.91 -5.10
CA GLN A 171 25.63 -9.26 -6.27
C GLN A 171 25.31 -7.78 -6.01
N GLU A 172 24.85 -7.44 -4.79
CA GLU A 172 24.62 -6.05 -4.38
C GLU A 172 25.94 -5.29 -4.22
N ALA A 173 26.96 -5.91 -3.62
CA ALA A 173 28.28 -5.32 -3.45
C ALA A 173 28.96 -5.00 -4.81
N GLN A 174 28.78 -5.85 -5.83
CA GLN A 174 29.31 -5.59 -7.19
C GLN A 174 28.68 -4.38 -7.87
N SER A 175 27.47 -3.98 -7.47
CA SER A 175 26.82 -2.78 -8.00
C SER A 175 27.34 -1.48 -7.37
N ILE A 176 28.19 -1.55 -6.35
CA ILE A 176 28.76 -0.37 -5.66
C ILE A 176 30.27 -0.33 -5.87
N GLN A 177 30.75 0.66 -6.63
CA GLN A 177 32.19 0.90 -6.79
C GLN A 177 32.65 2.00 -5.83
N VAL A 178 33.52 1.63 -4.88
CA VAL A 178 34.04 2.56 -3.86
C VAL A 178 35.41 3.09 -4.26
N GLU A 179 35.54 4.41 -4.40
CA GLU A 179 36.82 5.07 -4.68
C GLU A 179 37.56 5.41 -3.38
N THR A 180 38.36 4.45 -2.87
CA THR A 180 39.02 4.61 -1.56
C THR A 180 40.22 5.55 -1.55
N ASN A 181 40.80 5.86 -2.72
CA ASN A 181 42.03 6.65 -2.81
C ASN A 181 41.79 8.17 -2.70
N GLN A 182 40.55 8.63 -2.92
CA GLN A 182 40.16 10.03 -2.83
C GLN A 182 38.91 10.20 -1.95
N PRO A 183 39.03 10.01 -0.62
CA PRO A 183 37.91 10.21 0.29
C PRO A 183 37.45 11.68 0.26
N ARG A 184 36.14 11.91 0.35
CA ARG A 184 35.55 13.25 0.27
C ARG A 184 35.20 13.75 1.67
N ILE A 185 35.67 14.92 2.04
CA ILE A 185 35.47 15.50 3.37
C ILE A 185 34.70 16.80 3.23
N TYR A 186 33.50 16.85 3.78
CA TYR A 186 32.74 18.10 3.88
C TYR A 186 32.97 18.73 5.24
N ILE A 187 33.40 19.98 5.26
CA ILE A 187 33.43 20.78 6.49
C ILE A 187 32.36 21.86 6.36
N VAL A 188 31.31 21.74 7.16
CA VAL A 188 30.12 22.59 7.10
C VAL A 188 30.05 23.46 8.34
N GLY A 189 29.89 24.76 8.18
CA GLY A 189 29.86 25.68 9.32
C GLY A 189 29.39 27.08 8.95
N SER A 190 29.35 27.97 9.93
CA SER A 190 29.09 29.40 9.72
C SER A 190 30.37 30.19 9.92
N LEU A 191 30.65 31.15 9.04
CA LEU A 191 31.78 32.08 9.19
C LEU A 191 31.47 33.24 10.15
N CYS A 192 30.23 33.34 10.63
CA CYS A 192 29.77 34.39 11.53
C CYS A 192 29.77 33.97 13.01
N GLY A 193 29.53 32.69 13.31
CA GLY A 193 29.37 32.18 14.68
C GLY A 193 30.68 32.00 15.44
N GLY A 194 30.63 31.97 16.77
CA GLY A 194 31.83 31.85 17.62
C GLY A 194 32.57 30.52 17.47
N THR A 195 31.85 29.39 17.33
CA THR A 195 32.44 28.06 17.14
C THR A 195 32.84 27.82 15.68
N GLY A 196 31.88 27.83 14.74
CA GLY A 196 32.15 27.47 13.35
C GLY A 196 33.26 28.30 12.71
N SER A 197 33.22 29.62 12.89
CA SER A 197 34.20 30.53 12.27
C SER A 197 35.59 30.48 12.91
N SER A 198 35.73 29.92 14.12
CA SER A 198 37.02 29.79 14.78
C SER A 198 37.68 28.44 14.55
N LEU A 199 36.90 27.42 14.18
CA LEU A 199 37.38 26.05 14.02
C LEU A 199 37.66 25.67 12.56
N PHE A 200 37.02 26.30 11.57
CA PHE A 200 37.01 25.78 10.19
C PHE A 200 38.42 25.49 9.63
N LEU A 201 39.36 26.44 9.75
CA LEU A 201 40.74 26.27 9.30
C LEU A 201 41.48 25.19 10.09
N ASP A 202 41.42 25.24 11.42
CA ASP A 202 42.13 24.30 12.28
C ASP A 202 41.67 22.86 12.01
N ILE A 203 40.37 22.64 11.84
CA ILE A 203 39.82 21.31 11.51
C ILE A 203 40.27 20.84 10.13
N ALA A 204 40.28 21.71 9.10
CA ALA A 204 40.78 21.34 7.78
C ALA A 204 42.26 20.93 7.81
N VAL A 205 43.10 21.69 8.51
CA VAL A 205 44.53 21.41 8.70
C VAL A 205 44.73 20.08 9.42
N LEU A 206 44.01 19.86 10.52
CA LEU A 206 44.09 18.62 11.29
C LEU A 206 43.63 17.41 10.48
N VAL A 207 42.55 17.51 9.72
CA VAL A 207 42.07 16.42 8.85
C VAL A 207 43.16 16.06 7.83
N ARG A 208 43.72 17.04 7.10
CA ARG A 208 44.80 16.76 6.13
C ARG A 208 46.01 16.11 6.78
N HIS A 209 46.42 16.60 7.95
CA HIS A 209 47.54 16.05 8.69
C HIS A 209 47.27 14.60 9.13
N LEU A 210 46.10 14.32 9.69
CA LEU A 210 45.72 12.98 10.13
C LEU A 210 45.65 12.00 8.96
N PHE A 211 45.13 12.41 7.80
CA PHE A 211 45.17 11.56 6.59
C PHE A 211 46.59 11.21 6.17
N LYS A 212 47.52 12.17 6.17
CA LYS A 212 48.94 11.89 5.88
C LYS A 212 49.54 10.85 6.82
N SER A 213 49.12 10.83 8.10
CA SER A 213 49.59 9.83 9.07
C SER A 213 48.88 8.48 9.00
N ILE A 214 47.56 8.46 8.80
CA ILE A 214 46.71 7.26 8.89
C ILE A 214 46.67 6.51 7.56
N ALA A 215 46.59 7.25 6.45
CA ALA A 215 46.48 6.70 5.11
C ALA A 215 47.33 7.52 4.13
N PRO A 216 48.67 7.35 4.14
CA PRO A 216 49.59 8.14 3.31
C PRO A 216 49.33 8.08 1.80
N ASN A 217 48.69 7.01 1.33
CA ASN A 217 48.34 6.80 -0.08
C ASN A 217 46.98 7.41 -0.45
N ALA A 218 46.18 7.85 0.51
CA ALA A 218 44.90 8.51 0.27
C ALA A 218 45.10 10.02 0.16
N THR A 219 44.47 10.64 -0.83
CA THR A 219 44.48 12.10 -1.00
C THR A 219 43.07 12.61 -0.74
N PRO A 220 42.75 13.08 0.48
CA PRO A 220 41.41 13.55 0.80
C PRO A 220 41.09 14.83 0.02
N ASN A 221 39.90 14.87 -0.58
CA ASN A 221 39.33 16.07 -1.17
C ASN A 221 38.46 16.78 -0.11
N ILE A 222 38.89 17.96 0.36
CA ILE A 222 38.21 18.71 1.42
C ILE A 222 37.40 19.88 0.83
N VAL A 223 36.10 19.84 1.06
CA VAL A 223 35.12 20.83 0.58
C VAL A 223 34.57 21.63 1.76
N GLY A 224 34.73 22.95 1.72
CA GLY A 224 34.16 23.89 2.69
C GLY A 224 32.76 24.35 2.28
N ILE A 225 31.80 24.33 3.21
CA ILE A 225 30.43 24.81 3.01
C ILE A 225 30.09 25.79 4.13
N PHE A 226 29.99 27.07 3.79
CA PHE A 226 30.08 28.15 4.76
C PHE A 226 28.93 29.15 4.68
N TYR A 227 28.19 29.29 5.79
CA TYR A 227 27.09 30.26 5.86
C TYR A 227 27.57 31.67 6.20
N LEU A 228 27.05 32.65 5.46
CA LEU A 228 27.30 34.08 5.64
C LEU A 228 26.22 34.76 6.51
N PRO A 229 26.46 36.00 6.99
CA PRO A 229 25.55 36.68 7.92
C PRO A 229 24.10 36.81 7.42
N SER A 230 23.89 36.94 6.10
CA SER A 230 22.56 37.11 5.51
C SER A 230 21.60 35.94 5.82
N VAL A 231 22.14 34.73 6.03
CA VAL A 231 21.39 33.53 6.43
C VAL A 231 20.68 33.71 7.78
N PHE A 232 21.30 34.47 8.69
CA PHE A 232 20.82 34.65 10.06
C PHE A 232 20.05 35.95 10.27
N ALA A 233 19.95 36.82 9.26
CA ALA A 233 19.39 38.17 9.38
C ALA A 233 17.94 38.22 9.89
N ASN A 234 17.21 37.10 9.81
CA ASN A 234 15.81 37.00 10.23
C ASN A 234 15.61 36.50 11.66
N GLU A 235 16.65 36.09 12.39
CA GLU A 235 16.43 35.55 13.74
C GLU A 235 15.95 36.64 14.70
N PRO A 236 15.00 36.33 15.61
CA PRO A 236 14.43 37.31 16.53
C PRO A 236 15.48 38.11 17.30
N HIS A 237 16.54 37.44 17.78
CA HIS A 237 17.60 38.05 18.58
C HIS A 237 18.45 39.08 17.80
N PHE A 238 18.57 38.96 16.47
CA PHE A 238 19.29 39.94 15.64
C PHE A 238 18.42 41.14 15.25
N ARG A 239 17.08 41.01 15.31
CA ARG A 239 16.17 42.11 15.02
C ARG A 239 16.08 43.12 16.15
N THR A 240 16.35 42.69 17.39
CA THR A 240 16.26 43.53 18.59
C THR A 240 17.60 44.12 19.04
N ASP A 241 18.73 43.56 18.57
CA ASP A 241 20.08 44.01 18.94
C ASP A 241 21.00 44.13 17.71
N GLN A 242 21.14 45.37 17.22
CA GLN A 242 21.99 45.71 16.07
C GLN A 242 23.48 45.46 16.35
N THR A 243 23.90 45.48 17.61
CA THR A 243 25.31 45.27 17.98
C THR A 243 25.71 43.81 17.74
N PHE A 244 24.83 42.87 18.04
CA PHE A 244 25.05 41.45 17.81
C PHE A 244 25.12 41.12 16.31
N PHE A 245 24.31 41.78 15.48
CA PHE A 245 24.41 41.63 14.02
C PHE A 245 25.74 42.16 13.47
N SER A 246 26.21 43.31 13.97
CA SER A 246 27.50 43.88 13.59
C SER A 246 28.67 42.98 13.97
N MET A 247 28.59 42.31 15.12
CA MET A 247 29.59 41.33 15.56
C MET A 247 29.67 40.12 14.60
N ILE A 248 28.53 39.55 14.20
CA ILE A 248 28.55 38.41 13.27
C ILE A 248 29.06 38.81 11.88
N GLN A 249 28.83 40.05 11.44
CA GLN A 249 29.40 40.59 10.21
C GLN A 249 30.92 40.76 10.31
N ALA A 250 31.41 41.30 11.43
CA ALA A 250 32.86 41.43 11.68
C ALA A 250 33.56 40.06 11.70
N ASN A 251 32.94 39.06 12.34
CA ASN A 251 33.43 37.70 12.34
C ASN A 251 33.52 37.12 10.93
N ALA A 252 32.44 37.23 10.15
CA ALA A 252 32.41 36.73 8.79
C ALA A 252 33.43 37.42 7.89
N TYR A 253 33.59 38.74 8.03
CA TYR A 253 34.60 39.49 7.27
C TYR A 253 36.02 39.05 7.60
N ALA A 254 36.34 38.83 8.88
CA ALA A 254 37.64 38.32 9.29
C ALA A 254 37.88 36.90 8.77
N ALA A 255 36.90 36.01 8.96
CA ALA A 255 36.99 34.62 8.51
C ALA A 255 37.08 34.49 6.98
N LEU A 256 36.42 35.36 6.21
CA LEU A 256 36.54 35.39 4.75
C LEU A 256 37.94 35.81 4.28
N LYS A 257 38.57 36.77 4.96
CA LYS A 257 39.96 37.15 4.67
C LYS A 257 40.93 36.01 4.95
N GLU A 258 40.70 35.29 6.06
CA GLU A 258 41.49 34.11 6.40
C GLU A 258 41.26 32.98 5.38
N LEU A 259 40.01 32.70 5.00
CA LEU A 259 39.67 31.71 3.97
C LEU A 259 40.32 32.05 2.62
N GLU A 260 40.21 33.29 2.15
CA GLU A 260 40.86 33.76 0.92
C GLU A 260 42.38 33.50 0.96
N HIS A 261 43.02 33.82 2.08
CA HIS A 261 44.46 33.59 2.25
C HIS A 261 44.83 32.11 2.25
N PHE A 262 44.09 31.28 3.00
CA PHE A 262 44.40 29.85 3.15
C PHE A 262 43.93 28.97 1.98
N CYS A 263 43.19 29.53 1.03
CA CYS A 263 42.89 28.91 -0.26
C CYS A 263 43.84 29.37 -1.39
N ASP A 264 44.63 30.43 -1.18
CA ASP A 264 45.57 30.95 -2.18
C ASP A 264 46.90 30.17 -2.14
N SER A 265 47.03 29.24 -3.09
CA SER A 265 48.25 28.43 -3.24
C SER A 265 49.53 29.26 -3.46
N TYR A 266 49.47 30.40 -4.16
CA TYR A 266 50.66 31.22 -4.40
C TYR A 266 51.07 31.97 -3.14
N ALA A 267 50.09 32.48 -2.38
CA ALA A 267 50.34 33.14 -1.11
C ALA A 267 51.02 32.17 -0.12
N LEU A 268 50.49 30.95 0.01
CA LEU A 268 51.00 29.94 0.95
C LEU A 268 52.35 29.34 0.52
N GLN A 269 52.63 29.20 -0.78
CA GLN A 269 53.96 28.79 -1.24
C GLN A 269 55.02 29.85 -0.95
N LYS A 270 54.67 31.13 -1.15
CA LYS A 270 55.57 32.26 -0.89
C LYS A 270 55.81 32.46 0.60
N GLN A 271 54.77 32.30 1.42
CA GLN A 271 54.81 32.46 2.86
C GLN A 271 54.03 31.34 3.54
N PRO A 272 54.66 30.18 3.79
CA PRO A 272 54.03 29.10 4.52
C PRO A 272 53.62 29.54 5.93
N PHE A 273 52.49 29.03 6.40
CA PHE A 273 52.01 29.29 7.76
C PHE A 273 52.16 28.04 8.62
N THR A 274 52.65 28.20 9.86
CA THR A 274 52.82 27.08 10.79
C THR A 274 51.72 27.09 11.84
N PHE A 275 50.90 26.04 11.85
CA PHE A 275 49.93 25.78 12.92
C PHE A 275 50.60 25.02 14.06
N ARG A 276 50.39 25.49 15.28
CA ARG A 276 50.95 24.89 16.49
C ARG A 276 49.85 24.45 17.43
N TYR A 277 49.77 23.15 17.66
CA TYR A 277 48.79 22.57 18.57
C TYR A 277 49.50 21.96 19.79
N PRO A 278 48.87 21.97 20.98
CA PRO A 278 49.36 21.22 22.13
C PRO A 278 49.51 19.73 21.78
N ASN A 279 50.52 19.04 22.31
CA ASN A 279 50.67 17.58 22.17
C ASN A 279 50.73 17.08 20.70
N MET A 280 51.20 17.94 19.78
CA MET A 280 51.39 17.63 18.37
C MET A 280 52.56 18.42 17.80
N ASP A 281 53.24 17.86 16.81
CA ASP A 281 54.29 18.55 16.06
C ASP A 281 53.72 19.74 15.28
N ASP A 282 54.58 20.71 15.00
CA ASP A 282 54.24 21.89 14.21
C ASP A 282 53.82 21.47 12.78
N ILE A 283 52.68 21.97 12.31
CA ILE A 283 52.16 21.68 10.98
C ILE A 283 52.40 22.88 10.07
N SER A 284 53.37 22.75 9.17
CA SER A 284 53.61 23.76 8.13
C SER A 284 52.66 23.56 6.95
N VAL A 285 51.92 24.62 6.61
CA VAL A 285 50.95 24.67 5.51
C VAL A 285 51.49 25.58 4.43
N SER A 286 51.80 24.98 3.28
CA SER A 286 52.30 25.64 2.06
C SER A 286 51.40 25.39 0.83
N ALA A 287 50.22 24.82 1.06
CA ALA A 287 49.23 24.49 0.04
C ALA A 287 47.81 24.73 0.58
N PRO A 288 46.80 24.93 -0.28
CA PRO A 288 45.43 25.23 0.14
C PRO A 288 44.87 24.24 1.16
N VAL A 289 44.21 24.76 2.20
CA VAL A 289 43.58 23.91 3.23
C VAL A 289 42.24 23.32 2.77
N TYR A 290 41.55 23.99 1.84
CA TYR A 290 40.37 23.48 1.14
C TYR A 290 40.70 23.28 -0.34
N ASP A 291 40.15 22.21 -0.93
CA ASP A 291 40.23 21.96 -2.37
C ASP A 291 39.11 22.68 -3.12
N GLU A 292 37.95 22.81 -2.45
CA GLU A 292 36.81 23.61 -2.91
C GLU A 292 36.20 24.32 -1.70
N ASP A 293 35.74 25.55 -1.88
CA ASP A 293 34.98 26.25 -0.85
C ASP A 293 33.78 27.00 -1.44
N PHE A 294 32.65 26.86 -0.73
CA PHE A 294 31.37 27.46 -1.09
C PHE A 294 30.89 28.33 0.06
N VAL A 295 30.45 29.53 -0.27
CA VAL A 295 29.73 30.41 0.64
C VAL A 295 28.25 30.47 0.29
N LEU A 296 27.42 30.50 1.32
CA LEU A 296 25.97 30.47 1.21
C LEU A 296 25.36 31.72 1.81
N GLU A 297 24.52 32.36 1.00
CA GLU A 297 23.69 33.47 1.38
C GLU A 297 22.21 33.09 1.39
N ARG A 298 21.40 33.95 1.97
CA ARG A 298 19.95 33.75 2.05
C ARG A 298 19.22 33.97 0.72
N GLY A 299 19.80 34.75 -0.18
CA GLY A 299 19.13 35.13 -1.42
C GLY A 299 20.06 35.25 -2.59
N THR A 300 19.46 35.40 -3.76
CA THR A 300 20.14 35.56 -5.05
C THR A 300 20.24 37.04 -5.42
N ALA A 301 21.13 37.35 -6.37
CA ALA A 301 21.40 38.72 -6.81
C ALA A 301 20.17 39.45 -7.39
N ASP A 302 19.14 38.71 -7.82
CA ASP A 302 17.86 39.22 -8.32
C ASP A 302 16.81 39.48 -7.22
N GLY A 303 17.21 39.37 -5.94
CA GLY A 303 16.36 39.73 -4.80
C GLY A 303 15.44 38.63 -4.30
N ARG A 304 15.46 37.41 -4.88
CA ARG A 304 14.75 36.26 -4.31
C ARG A 304 15.45 35.80 -3.03
N MET A 305 14.68 35.59 -1.97
CA MET A 305 15.19 35.28 -0.63
C MET A 305 14.49 34.04 -0.09
N LEU A 306 15.27 33.12 0.48
CA LEU A 306 14.74 32.05 1.32
C LEU A 306 14.14 32.67 2.60
N VAL A 307 13.14 32.04 3.20
CA VAL A 307 12.35 32.62 4.29
C VAL A 307 13.12 32.54 5.62
N SER A 308 13.78 31.41 5.88
CA SER A 308 14.47 31.14 7.14
C SER A 308 15.85 30.50 6.92
N LYS A 309 16.67 30.45 7.99
CA LYS A 309 17.98 29.78 7.95
C LYS A 309 17.83 28.28 7.69
N GLU A 310 16.75 27.66 8.17
CA GLU A 310 16.46 26.23 7.98
C GLU A 310 16.30 25.87 6.51
N GLU A 311 15.71 26.75 5.70
CA GLU A 311 15.61 26.54 4.25
C GLU A 311 16.98 26.55 3.57
N VAL A 312 17.89 27.43 4.02
CA VAL A 312 19.28 27.46 3.52
C VAL A 312 20.02 26.18 3.94
N PHE A 313 19.82 25.73 5.19
CA PHE A 313 20.41 24.48 5.68
C PHE A 313 19.88 23.26 4.94
N GLU A 314 18.59 23.23 4.63
CA GLU A 314 17.95 22.18 3.83
C GLU A 314 18.47 22.19 2.38
N MET A 315 18.64 23.36 1.76
CA MET A 315 19.24 23.50 0.44
C MET A 315 20.67 22.94 0.42
N ALA A 316 21.51 23.32 1.39
CA ALA A 316 22.86 22.80 1.51
C ALA A 316 22.87 21.29 1.72
N ALA A 317 22.02 20.77 2.61
CA ALA A 317 21.94 19.35 2.91
C ALA A 317 21.53 18.52 1.68
N ARG A 318 20.57 19.01 0.89
CA ARG A 318 20.15 18.36 -0.35
C ARG A 318 21.21 18.46 -1.45
N SER A 319 21.94 19.56 -1.53
CA SER A 319 23.07 19.68 -2.46
C SER A 319 24.15 18.64 -2.13
N LEU A 320 24.47 18.44 -0.85
CA LEU A 320 25.38 17.40 -0.40
C LEU A 320 24.83 16.00 -0.68
N LEU A 321 23.53 15.76 -0.47
CA LEU A 321 22.88 14.49 -0.82
C LEU A 321 23.07 14.14 -2.30
N VAL A 322 22.86 15.10 -3.20
CA VAL A 322 23.02 14.92 -4.65
C VAL A 322 24.48 14.67 -4.99
N ASP A 323 25.41 15.45 -4.44
CA ASP A 323 26.83 15.24 -4.71
C ASP A 323 27.30 13.85 -4.25
N ILE A 324 26.96 13.46 -3.02
CA ILE A 324 27.44 12.22 -2.40
C ILE A 324 26.79 10.99 -3.03
N GLY A 325 25.47 11.00 -3.21
CA GLY A 325 24.71 9.78 -3.49
C GLY A 325 24.22 9.60 -4.92
N SER A 326 24.49 10.52 -5.86
CA SER A 326 23.92 10.45 -7.21
C SER A 326 24.97 10.30 -8.32
N PRO A 327 24.62 9.66 -9.46
CA PRO A 327 25.45 9.67 -10.66
C PRO A 327 25.79 11.08 -11.16
N ILE A 328 24.88 12.05 -10.95
CA ILE A 328 25.11 13.46 -11.28
C ILE A 328 26.27 14.03 -10.47
N GLY A 329 26.37 13.68 -9.19
CA GLY A 329 27.48 14.08 -8.33
C GLY A 329 28.83 13.54 -8.84
N SER A 330 28.86 12.27 -9.27
CA SER A 330 30.06 11.68 -9.89
C SER A 330 30.46 12.41 -11.17
N GLN A 331 29.53 12.67 -12.08
CA GLN A 331 29.80 13.40 -13.32
C GLN A 331 30.27 14.84 -13.04
N LYS A 332 29.65 15.52 -12.06
CA LYS A 332 30.04 16.86 -11.64
C LYS A 332 31.50 16.88 -11.18
N ARG A 333 31.92 15.96 -10.30
CA ARG A 333 33.31 15.89 -9.82
C ARG A 333 34.32 15.73 -10.96
N SER A 334 34.01 14.90 -11.97
CA SER A 334 34.87 14.76 -13.15
C SER A 334 34.95 16.05 -13.99
N ALA A 335 33.85 16.81 -14.09
CA ALA A 335 33.83 18.09 -14.79
C ALA A 335 34.57 19.19 -14.00
N ASP A 336 34.42 19.22 -12.67
CA ASP A 336 34.99 20.23 -11.79
C ASP A 336 36.53 20.23 -11.82
N ALA A 337 37.17 19.06 -11.97
CA ALA A 337 38.63 18.96 -12.15
C ALA A 337 39.15 19.79 -13.34
N ASN A 338 38.38 19.83 -14.43
CA ASN A 338 38.71 20.64 -15.61
C ASN A 338 38.41 22.13 -15.39
N ILE A 339 37.31 22.44 -14.70
CA ILE A 339 36.90 23.82 -14.40
C ILE A 339 37.90 24.50 -13.47
N GLN A 340 38.38 23.81 -12.42
CA GLN A 340 39.37 24.33 -11.48
C GLN A 340 40.65 24.77 -12.19
N THR A 341 41.14 23.97 -13.15
CA THR A 341 42.32 24.31 -13.98
C THR A 341 42.13 25.61 -14.78
N VAL A 342 40.90 25.88 -15.24
CA VAL A 342 40.57 27.11 -15.99
C VAL A 342 40.37 28.31 -15.05
N LEU A 343 39.73 28.11 -13.90
CA LEU A 343 39.48 29.17 -12.92
C LEU A 343 40.79 29.74 -12.35
N GLN A 344 41.76 28.88 -12.07
CA GLN A 344 43.09 29.31 -11.62
C GLN A 344 43.86 30.15 -12.65
N ARG A 345 43.51 30.05 -13.94
CA ARG A 345 44.12 30.85 -15.02
C ARG A 345 43.37 32.15 -15.34
N LYS A 346 42.17 32.33 -14.80
CA LYS A 346 41.31 33.49 -15.08
C LYS A 346 41.07 34.30 -13.81
N LEU A 347 41.97 35.26 -13.60
CA LEU A 347 41.87 36.26 -12.52
C LEU A 347 40.58 37.08 -12.64
N CYS A 348 40.10 37.56 -11.50
CA CYS A 348 38.99 38.50 -11.42
C CYS A 348 39.36 39.80 -12.17
N PRO A 349 38.57 40.28 -13.13
CA PRO A 349 38.92 41.46 -13.91
C PRO A 349 38.92 42.75 -13.07
N GLN A 350 38.18 42.79 -11.96
CA GLN A 350 38.12 43.96 -11.07
C GLN A 350 39.25 43.98 -10.04
N THR A 351 39.57 42.83 -9.43
CA THR A 351 40.52 42.76 -8.30
C THR A 351 41.88 42.19 -8.69
N SER A 352 42.02 41.62 -9.90
CA SER A 352 43.18 40.85 -10.36
C SER A 352 43.58 39.69 -9.43
N LYS A 353 42.68 39.25 -8.55
CA LYS A 353 42.88 38.10 -7.65
C LYS A 353 42.33 36.81 -8.25
N LEU A 354 42.76 35.68 -7.71
CA LEU A 354 42.15 34.38 -7.99
C LEU A 354 40.69 34.35 -7.52
N ARG A 355 39.87 33.56 -8.21
CA ARG A 355 38.46 33.33 -7.87
C ARG A 355 38.34 31.99 -7.16
N LEU A 356 38.64 32.02 -5.86
CA LEU A 356 38.78 30.81 -5.02
C LEU A 356 37.46 30.41 -4.35
N ILE A 357 36.60 31.39 -4.06
CA ILE A 357 35.35 31.20 -3.32
C ILE A 357 34.17 31.10 -4.28
N HIS A 358 33.35 30.06 -4.11
CA HIS A 358 32.20 29.77 -4.96
C HIS A 358 30.87 30.03 -4.25
N SER A 359 29.80 30.21 -5.01
CA SER A 359 28.43 30.20 -4.47
C SER A 359 27.79 28.83 -4.70
N LEU A 360 26.88 28.44 -3.81
CA LEU A 360 26.11 27.20 -3.94
C LEU A 360 24.61 27.51 -4.01
N GLY A 361 23.95 26.95 -5.01
CA GLY A 361 22.50 27.01 -5.16
C GLY A 361 21.97 25.68 -5.69
N MET A 362 20.76 25.32 -5.31
CA MET A 362 20.11 24.11 -5.79
C MET A 362 18.65 24.40 -6.12
N THR A 363 18.18 23.86 -7.24
CA THR A 363 16.76 23.81 -7.60
C THR A 363 16.38 22.36 -7.77
N ALA A 364 15.25 21.95 -7.20
CA ALA A 364 14.76 20.59 -7.28
C ALA A 364 13.29 20.60 -7.71
N LEU A 365 12.96 19.70 -8.64
CA LEU A 365 11.59 19.32 -8.97
C LEU A 365 11.34 17.96 -8.34
N SER A 366 10.35 17.86 -7.46
CA SER A 366 9.97 16.59 -6.81
C SER A 366 8.65 16.09 -7.39
N VAL A 367 8.63 14.85 -7.85
CA VAL A 367 7.43 14.15 -8.30
C VAL A 367 7.00 13.19 -7.18
N PRO A 368 5.75 13.26 -6.70
CA PRO A 368 5.25 12.39 -5.64
C PRO A 368 4.91 10.99 -6.21
N VAL A 369 5.95 10.24 -6.59
CA VAL A 369 5.80 8.96 -7.32
C VAL A 369 4.98 7.95 -6.52
N VAL A 370 5.19 7.85 -5.20
CA VAL A 370 4.46 6.90 -4.36
C VAL A 370 2.98 7.24 -4.32
N GLU A 371 2.62 8.51 -4.14
CA GLU A 371 1.24 8.97 -4.13
C GLU A 371 0.55 8.74 -5.48
N LEU A 372 1.26 9.01 -6.59
CA LEU A 372 0.79 8.74 -7.94
C LEU A 372 0.56 7.23 -8.17
N LEU A 373 1.47 6.37 -7.69
CA LEU A 373 1.32 4.93 -7.77
C LEU A 373 0.14 4.42 -6.94
N VAL A 374 0.00 4.89 -5.69
CA VAL A 374 -1.15 4.53 -4.82
C VAL A 374 -2.45 4.91 -5.50
N HIS A 375 -2.55 6.13 -6.04
CA HIS A 375 -3.73 6.57 -6.77
C HIS A 375 -4.02 5.67 -7.98
N GLY A 376 -3.02 5.39 -8.82
CA GLY A 376 -3.17 4.51 -9.98
C GLY A 376 -3.58 3.07 -9.63
N VAL A 377 -3.06 2.52 -8.54
CA VAL A 377 -3.44 1.19 -8.04
C VAL A 377 -4.89 1.18 -7.55
N LEU A 378 -5.31 2.20 -6.80
CA LEU A 378 -6.68 2.31 -6.31
C LEU A 378 -7.70 2.43 -7.44
N GLU A 379 -7.40 3.23 -8.46
CA GLU A 379 -8.23 3.33 -9.68
C GLU A 379 -8.37 1.97 -10.38
N ARG A 380 -7.27 1.21 -10.50
CA ARG A 380 -7.28 -0.12 -11.13
C ARG A 380 -8.06 -1.14 -10.31
N ILE A 381 -7.95 -1.10 -8.98
CA ILE A 381 -8.76 -1.95 -8.08
C ILE A 381 -10.24 -1.59 -8.19
N HIS A 382 -10.56 -0.29 -8.22
CA HIS A 382 -11.93 0.17 -8.35
C HIS A 382 -12.57 -0.29 -9.67
N SER A 383 -11.86 -0.14 -10.80
CA SER A 383 -12.31 -0.69 -12.09
C SER A 383 -12.44 -2.22 -12.04
N PHE A 384 -11.47 -2.94 -11.46
CA PHE A 384 -11.59 -4.40 -11.33
C PHE A 384 -12.83 -4.82 -10.51
N ILE A 385 -13.10 -4.17 -9.38
CA ILE A 385 -14.27 -4.46 -8.56
C ILE A 385 -15.56 -4.15 -9.34
N ASN A 386 -15.67 -2.98 -9.96
CA ASN A 386 -16.89 -2.60 -10.68
C ASN A 386 -17.12 -3.44 -11.93
N ASP A 387 -16.08 -3.68 -12.72
CA ASP A 387 -16.24 -4.26 -14.06
C ASP A 387 -16.16 -5.78 -14.06
N ARG A 388 -15.42 -6.39 -13.11
CA ARG A 388 -15.20 -7.85 -13.07
C ARG A 388 -15.89 -8.52 -11.89
N VAL A 389 -15.88 -7.93 -10.70
CA VAL A 389 -16.48 -8.55 -9.49
C VAL A 389 -17.98 -8.29 -9.44
N LEU A 390 -18.38 -7.01 -9.47
CA LEU A 390 -19.78 -6.61 -9.52
C LEU A 390 -20.35 -6.84 -10.91
N GLY A 391 -19.61 -6.42 -11.93
CA GLY A 391 -19.92 -6.61 -13.34
C GLY A 391 -21.20 -5.90 -13.80
N SER A 392 -21.71 -6.37 -14.94
CA SER A 392 -22.90 -5.85 -15.61
C SER A 392 -24.21 -6.46 -15.07
N VAL A 393 -25.32 -5.84 -15.44
CA VAL A 393 -26.68 -6.36 -15.24
C VAL A 393 -27.22 -6.97 -16.53
N PHE A 394 -28.17 -7.90 -16.42
CA PHE A 394 -28.99 -8.31 -17.57
C PHE A 394 -29.94 -7.17 -17.97
N THR A 395 -30.25 -7.08 -19.25
CA THR A 395 -31.47 -6.38 -19.68
C THR A 395 -32.70 -7.18 -19.26
N THR A 396 -33.88 -6.55 -19.23
CA THR A 396 -35.13 -7.23 -18.85
C THR A 396 -35.43 -8.43 -19.76
N GLU A 397 -35.20 -8.30 -21.07
CA GLU A 397 -35.43 -9.38 -22.03
C GLU A 397 -34.41 -10.52 -21.88
N GLU A 398 -33.13 -10.19 -21.69
CA GLU A 398 -32.10 -11.20 -21.43
C GLU A 398 -32.38 -11.97 -20.15
N LEU A 399 -32.73 -11.28 -19.06
CA LEU A 399 -33.02 -11.89 -17.76
C LEU A 399 -34.20 -12.86 -17.87
N ARG A 400 -35.27 -12.44 -18.54
CA ARG A 400 -36.44 -13.28 -18.76
C ARG A 400 -36.10 -14.52 -19.57
N SER A 401 -35.41 -14.34 -20.71
CA SER A 401 -34.99 -15.47 -21.56
C SER A 401 -34.08 -16.44 -20.81
N GLU A 402 -33.20 -15.93 -19.96
CA GLU A 402 -32.25 -16.70 -19.17
C GLU A 402 -32.97 -17.56 -18.12
N VAL A 403 -33.93 -16.96 -17.39
CA VAL A 403 -34.75 -17.68 -16.40
C VAL A 403 -35.66 -18.71 -17.06
N ASP A 404 -36.36 -18.34 -18.13
CA ASP A 404 -37.26 -19.24 -18.85
C ASP A 404 -36.48 -20.44 -19.42
N SER A 405 -35.31 -20.19 -20.04
CA SER A 405 -34.44 -21.26 -20.54
C SER A 405 -33.94 -22.16 -19.41
N PHE A 406 -33.60 -21.60 -18.25
CA PHE A 406 -33.16 -22.37 -17.09
C PHE A 406 -34.29 -23.28 -16.57
N LEU A 407 -35.50 -22.77 -16.39
CA LEU A 407 -36.62 -23.56 -15.87
C LEU A 407 -36.99 -24.71 -16.82
N GLN A 408 -37.11 -24.43 -18.11
CA GLN A 408 -37.47 -25.43 -19.13
C GLN A 408 -36.39 -26.50 -19.29
N SER A 409 -35.11 -26.12 -19.38
CA SER A 409 -34.02 -27.08 -19.57
C SER A 409 -33.86 -28.04 -18.39
N ASN A 410 -34.31 -27.63 -17.20
CA ASN A 410 -34.20 -28.40 -15.96
C ASN A 410 -35.53 -29.04 -15.51
N ARG A 411 -36.59 -28.96 -16.33
CA ARG A 411 -37.95 -29.47 -16.03
C ARG A 411 -38.50 -28.93 -14.71
N LEU A 412 -38.52 -27.60 -14.58
CA LEU A 412 -39.00 -26.85 -13.42
C LEU A 412 -40.12 -25.85 -13.77
N GLU A 413 -40.60 -25.86 -15.01
CA GLU A 413 -41.64 -24.94 -15.47
C GLU A 413 -43.03 -25.44 -15.05
N GLU A 414 -43.72 -24.59 -14.29
CA GLU A 414 -45.05 -24.85 -13.70
C GLU A 414 -46.01 -23.68 -13.91
N ARG A 415 -45.63 -22.67 -14.70
CA ARG A 415 -46.52 -21.54 -14.99
C ARG A 415 -47.55 -21.93 -16.04
N GLY A 416 -48.80 -21.54 -15.82
CA GLY A 416 -49.90 -21.81 -16.75
C GLY A 416 -50.19 -23.31 -16.89
N ASN A 417 -50.22 -23.85 -18.12
CA ASN A 417 -50.60 -25.26 -18.35
C ASN A 417 -49.41 -26.25 -18.34
N ARG A 418 -48.26 -25.86 -17.81
CA ARG A 418 -47.05 -26.71 -17.77
C ARG A 418 -46.95 -27.40 -16.42
N ASN A 419 -46.51 -28.66 -16.41
CA ASN A 419 -46.45 -29.53 -15.23
C ASN A 419 -45.07 -30.20 -15.11
N ASP A 420 -43.99 -29.54 -15.52
CA ASP A 420 -42.68 -30.18 -15.68
C ASP A 420 -42.10 -30.72 -14.34
N LEU A 421 -42.26 -29.98 -13.25
CA LEU A 421 -41.90 -30.38 -11.87
C LEU A 421 -42.85 -31.46 -11.32
N LEU A 422 -44.16 -31.37 -11.60
CA LEU A 422 -45.11 -32.42 -11.19
C LEU A 422 -44.81 -33.75 -11.88
N GLU A 423 -44.59 -33.73 -13.19
CA GLU A 423 -44.18 -34.90 -13.97
C GLU A 423 -42.84 -35.46 -13.49
N ARG A 424 -41.92 -34.58 -13.10
CA ARG A 424 -40.63 -34.96 -12.52
C ARG A 424 -40.79 -35.69 -11.18
N LEU A 425 -41.73 -35.25 -10.33
CA LEU A 425 -42.07 -35.91 -9.07
C LEU A 425 -42.72 -37.29 -9.30
N LEU A 426 -43.63 -37.37 -10.28
CA LEU A 426 -44.42 -38.58 -10.58
C LEU A 426 -43.70 -39.59 -11.49
N SER A 427 -42.60 -39.22 -12.14
CA SER A 427 -41.88 -40.08 -13.10
C SER A 427 -42.69 -40.51 -14.33
N MET A 428 -43.81 -39.85 -14.60
CA MET A 428 -44.75 -40.20 -15.67
C MET A 428 -45.08 -38.95 -16.48
N LYS A 429 -45.28 -39.11 -17.80
CA LYS A 429 -45.88 -38.06 -18.63
C LYS A 429 -47.38 -38.08 -18.39
N GLY A 430 -47.92 -36.92 -18.02
CA GLY A 430 -49.24 -36.78 -17.41
C GLY A 430 -50.37 -37.40 -18.22
N GLU A 431 -50.89 -38.53 -17.73
CA GLU A 431 -52.31 -38.86 -17.64
C GLU A 431 -52.47 -40.25 -17.01
N PHE A 432 -53.27 -40.35 -15.96
CA PHE A 432 -53.84 -41.59 -15.47
C PHE A 432 -54.63 -42.25 -16.59
N ASN A 433 -54.22 -43.43 -16.99
CA ASN A 433 -54.86 -44.19 -18.06
C ASN A 433 -55.66 -45.34 -17.46
N LEU A 434 -56.93 -45.41 -17.84
CA LEU A 434 -57.74 -46.59 -17.61
C LEU A 434 -57.17 -47.75 -18.42
N ASN A 435 -57.04 -48.92 -17.79
CA ASN A 435 -56.50 -50.12 -18.44
C ASN A 435 -57.52 -50.82 -19.37
N ARG A 436 -58.76 -50.33 -19.41
CA ARG A 436 -59.86 -50.83 -20.24
C ARG A 436 -60.68 -49.68 -20.81
N ASN A 437 -61.17 -49.84 -22.04
CA ASN A 437 -62.18 -48.96 -22.63
C ASN A 437 -63.59 -49.58 -22.55
N ARG A 438 -64.63 -48.83 -22.93
CA ARG A 438 -66.02 -49.28 -22.87
C ARG A 438 -66.25 -50.60 -23.62
N GLU A 439 -65.83 -50.67 -24.88
CA GLU A 439 -66.04 -51.83 -25.75
C GLU A 439 -65.39 -53.12 -25.18
N GLU A 440 -64.25 -52.99 -24.52
CA GLU A 440 -63.58 -54.10 -23.84
C GLU A 440 -64.38 -54.59 -22.63
N LEU A 441 -64.89 -53.67 -21.81
CA LEU A 441 -65.70 -54.02 -20.63
C LEU A 441 -67.05 -54.64 -21.02
N GLU A 442 -67.71 -54.10 -22.06
CA GLU A 442 -68.95 -54.65 -22.61
C GLU A 442 -68.76 -56.07 -23.18
N ARG A 443 -67.58 -56.33 -23.78
CA ARG A 443 -67.20 -57.65 -24.29
C ARG A 443 -66.86 -58.65 -23.17
N GLU A 444 -66.16 -58.21 -22.13
CA GLU A 444 -65.80 -59.02 -20.96
C GLU A 444 -67.04 -59.42 -20.15
N ALA A 445 -68.06 -58.56 -20.08
CA ALA A 445 -69.32 -58.84 -19.39
C ALA A 445 -70.11 -60.00 -20.01
N GLY A 446 -70.23 -60.00 -21.36
CA GLY A 446 -71.13 -60.88 -22.11
C GLY A 446 -72.63 -60.67 -21.76
N GLY A 447 -73.52 -61.18 -22.61
CA GLY A 447 -74.98 -61.07 -22.38
C GLY A 447 -75.63 -59.84 -23.00
N GLY A 448 -76.78 -59.40 -22.46
CA GLY A 448 -77.57 -58.26 -22.96
C GLY A 448 -77.22 -56.92 -22.28
N GLU A 449 -77.77 -55.82 -22.79
CA GLU A 449 -77.47 -54.42 -22.38
C GLU A 449 -77.47 -54.22 -20.85
N VAL A 450 -78.45 -54.77 -20.13
CA VAL A 450 -78.54 -54.66 -18.65
C VAL A 450 -77.38 -55.36 -17.93
N GLN A 451 -76.91 -56.49 -18.47
CA GLN A 451 -75.79 -57.23 -17.89
C GLN A 451 -74.47 -56.49 -18.12
N GLN A 452 -74.30 -55.86 -19.28
CA GLN A 452 -73.14 -55.05 -19.62
C GLN A 452 -73.07 -53.78 -18.75
N ALA A 453 -74.19 -53.06 -18.59
CA ALA A 453 -74.29 -51.88 -17.73
C ALA A 453 -73.91 -52.20 -16.27
N GLN A 454 -74.37 -53.32 -15.73
CA GLN A 454 -74.05 -53.75 -14.36
C GLN A 454 -72.56 -54.10 -14.19
N TYR A 455 -71.97 -54.78 -15.20
CA TYR A 455 -70.56 -55.12 -15.19
C TYR A 455 -69.70 -53.85 -15.20
N VAL A 456 -70.00 -52.91 -16.09
CA VAL A 456 -69.30 -51.62 -16.17
C VAL A 456 -69.45 -50.83 -14.86
N ALA A 457 -70.65 -50.78 -14.27
CA ALA A 457 -70.87 -50.09 -12.99
C ALA A 457 -70.03 -50.67 -11.85
N ASN A 458 -69.97 -52.00 -11.73
CA ASN A 458 -69.14 -52.68 -10.74
C ASN A 458 -67.63 -52.49 -11.02
N TRP A 459 -67.24 -52.51 -12.29
CA TRP A 459 -65.85 -52.27 -12.69
C TRP A 459 -65.42 -50.84 -12.37
N VAL A 460 -66.24 -49.84 -12.70
CA VAL A 460 -65.98 -48.41 -12.40
C VAL A 460 -65.85 -48.18 -10.89
N GLU A 461 -66.73 -48.76 -10.07
CA GLU A 461 -66.63 -48.66 -8.60
C GLU A 461 -65.37 -49.34 -8.05
N ASN A 462 -65.01 -50.52 -8.57
CA ASN A 462 -63.79 -51.23 -8.19
C ASN A 462 -62.53 -50.48 -8.60
N GLU A 463 -62.48 -49.92 -9.82
CA GLU A 463 -61.35 -49.15 -10.32
C GLU A 463 -61.25 -47.81 -9.57
N MET A 464 -62.36 -47.17 -9.23
CA MET A 464 -62.38 -45.99 -8.34
C MET A 464 -61.82 -46.30 -6.95
N ASN A 465 -62.15 -47.46 -6.39
CA ASN A 465 -61.57 -47.94 -5.15
C ASN A 465 -60.08 -48.22 -5.31
N ARG A 466 -59.64 -48.86 -6.40
CA ARG A 466 -58.22 -49.09 -6.70
C ARG A 466 -57.44 -47.78 -6.82
N ILE A 467 -58.01 -46.75 -7.45
CA ILE A 467 -57.39 -45.41 -7.50
C ILE A 467 -57.14 -44.89 -6.07
N ARG A 468 -58.11 -45.06 -5.17
CA ARG A 468 -58.02 -44.59 -3.78
C ARG A 468 -57.07 -45.42 -2.91
N THR A 469 -57.07 -46.75 -3.07
CA THR A 469 -56.36 -47.68 -2.17
C THR A 469 -55.00 -48.11 -2.68
N GLU A 470 -54.73 -47.99 -3.98
CA GLU A 470 -53.47 -48.42 -4.60
C GLU A 470 -52.76 -47.29 -5.33
N GLU A 471 -53.40 -46.66 -6.32
CA GLU A 471 -52.73 -45.69 -7.21
C GLU A 471 -52.31 -44.43 -6.48
N LYS A 472 -53.21 -43.84 -5.67
CA LYS A 472 -52.89 -42.66 -4.87
C LYS A 472 -51.81 -42.95 -3.81
N PRO A 473 -51.90 -43.99 -2.97
CA PRO A 473 -50.82 -44.35 -2.05
C PRO A 473 -49.48 -44.64 -2.75
N ASN A 474 -49.51 -45.23 -3.96
CA ASN A 474 -48.30 -45.43 -4.76
C ASN A 474 -47.68 -44.09 -5.20
N ALA A 475 -48.50 -43.13 -5.65
CA ALA A 475 -48.04 -41.78 -5.97
C ALA A 475 -47.49 -41.07 -4.71
N GLU A 476 -48.16 -41.18 -3.56
CA GLU A 476 -47.72 -40.59 -2.29
C GLU A 476 -46.34 -41.12 -1.88
N ARG A 477 -46.14 -42.45 -1.95
CA ARG A 477 -44.84 -43.06 -1.67
C ARG A 477 -43.77 -42.58 -2.66
N LEU A 478 -44.06 -42.61 -3.97
CA LEU A 478 -43.10 -42.23 -5.01
C LEU A 478 -42.64 -40.78 -4.84
N VAL A 479 -43.58 -39.88 -4.59
CA VAL A 479 -43.32 -38.46 -4.38
C VAL A 479 -42.57 -38.23 -3.06
N TYR A 480 -42.96 -38.92 -1.98
CA TYR A 480 -42.28 -38.86 -0.68
C TYR A 480 -40.80 -39.27 -0.78
N GLU A 481 -40.51 -40.37 -1.49
CA GLU A 481 -39.15 -40.88 -1.67
C GLU A 481 -38.28 -39.96 -2.55
N ARG A 482 -38.89 -39.22 -3.49
CA ARG A 482 -38.16 -38.42 -4.48
C ARG A 482 -38.01 -36.96 -4.15
N ARG A 483 -38.93 -36.36 -3.39
CA ARG A 483 -38.98 -34.90 -3.16
C ARG A 483 -37.67 -34.33 -2.58
N ALA A 484 -37.02 -35.05 -1.67
CA ALA A 484 -35.75 -34.62 -1.08
C ALA A 484 -34.60 -34.61 -2.11
N GLN A 485 -34.52 -35.67 -2.93
CA GLN A 485 -33.52 -35.78 -4.00
C GLN A 485 -33.74 -34.72 -5.09
N ILE A 486 -35.00 -34.44 -5.44
CA ILE A 486 -35.35 -33.40 -6.41
C ILE A 486 -34.99 -32.02 -5.86
N LEU A 487 -35.31 -31.73 -4.60
CA LEU A 487 -34.93 -30.46 -3.95
C LEU A 487 -33.41 -30.26 -3.97
N GLN A 488 -32.64 -31.29 -3.61
CA GLN A 488 -31.16 -31.24 -3.66
C GLN A 488 -30.63 -30.95 -5.06
N ASP A 489 -31.19 -31.62 -6.06
CA ASP A 489 -30.77 -31.44 -7.44
C ASP A 489 -31.08 -30.03 -7.93
N VAL A 490 -32.27 -29.50 -7.66
CA VAL A 490 -32.65 -28.12 -8.02
C VAL A 490 -31.71 -27.09 -7.37
N ILE A 491 -31.40 -27.25 -6.08
CA ILE A 491 -30.43 -26.38 -5.39
C ILE A 491 -29.05 -26.44 -6.07
N SER A 492 -28.61 -27.63 -6.47
CA SER A 492 -27.34 -27.82 -7.18
C SER A 492 -27.35 -27.12 -8.54
N LEU A 493 -28.43 -27.26 -9.32
CA LEU A 493 -28.61 -26.63 -10.63
C LEU A 493 -28.59 -25.10 -10.52
N ILE A 494 -29.35 -24.53 -9.57
CA ILE A 494 -29.35 -23.08 -9.32
C ILE A 494 -27.95 -22.61 -8.93
N ARG A 495 -27.27 -23.32 -8.01
CA ARG A 495 -25.92 -22.96 -7.57
C ARG A 495 -24.91 -22.97 -8.71
N ASN A 496 -24.97 -23.97 -9.58
CA ASN A 496 -24.08 -24.07 -10.74
C ASN A 496 -24.34 -22.93 -11.72
N ARG A 497 -25.61 -22.64 -12.03
CA ARG A 497 -25.94 -21.55 -12.95
C ARG A 497 -25.54 -20.18 -12.41
N VAL A 498 -25.78 -19.92 -11.12
CA VAL A 498 -25.34 -18.70 -10.44
C VAL A 498 -23.83 -18.51 -10.54
N ARG A 499 -23.04 -19.58 -10.33
CA ARG A 499 -21.57 -19.53 -10.47
C ARG A 499 -21.13 -19.20 -11.89
N GLU A 500 -21.82 -19.72 -12.90
CA GLU A 500 -21.54 -19.41 -14.31
C GLU A 500 -21.84 -17.93 -14.62
N ILE A 501 -23.01 -17.44 -14.21
CA ILE A 501 -23.40 -16.04 -14.39
C ILE A 501 -22.41 -15.10 -13.67
N MET A 502 -22.00 -15.43 -12.44
CA MET A 502 -20.99 -14.66 -11.70
C MET A 502 -19.66 -14.55 -12.48
N ARG A 503 -19.23 -15.63 -13.16
CA ARG A 503 -17.99 -15.62 -13.95
C ARG A 503 -18.12 -14.84 -15.25
N GLN A 504 -19.30 -14.87 -15.87
CA GLN A 504 -19.52 -14.27 -17.19
C GLN A 504 -19.91 -12.79 -17.12
N LYS A 505 -20.84 -12.43 -16.21
CA LYS A 505 -21.43 -11.09 -16.12
C LYS A 505 -21.21 -10.40 -14.77
N GLY A 506 -20.81 -11.13 -13.72
CA GLY A 506 -20.54 -10.58 -12.37
C GLY A 506 -21.67 -10.81 -11.36
N LEU A 507 -21.45 -10.36 -10.12
CA LEU A 507 -22.38 -10.55 -9.00
C LEU A 507 -23.76 -9.90 -9.19
N ARG A 508 -23.83 -8.74 -9.87
CA ARG A 508 -25.10 -8.03 -10.08
C ARG A 508 -26.07 -8.86 -10.93
N ALA A 509 -25.60 -9.38 -12.06
CA ALA A 509 -26.37 -10.27 -12.92
C ALA A 509 -26.82 -11.55 -12.19
N ALA A 510 -25.92 -12.15 -11.40
CA ALA A 510 -26.25 -13.34 -10.61
C ALA A 510 -27.36 -13.06 -9.58
N ASN A 511 -27.31 -11.90 -8.92
CA ASN A 511 -28.35 -11.48 -7.98
C ASN A 511 -29.70 -11.22 -8.67
N GLN A 512 -29.70 -10.62 -9.87
CA GLN A 512 -30.92 -10.44 -10.67
C GLN A 512 -31.55 -11.78 -11.04
N PHE A 513 -30.76 -12.73 -11.51
CA PHE A 513 -31.21 -14.08 -11.84
C PHE A 513 -31.88 -14.78 -10.66
N ILE A 514 -31.25 -14.76 -9.47
CA ILE A 514 -31.83 -15.32 -8.24
C ILE A 514 -33.12 -14.59 -7.86
N SER A 515 -33.14 -13.26 -7.93
CA SER A 515 -34.30 -12.46 -7.55
C SER A 515 -35.50 -12.76 -8.45
N GLU A 516 -35.26 -12.93 -9.75
CA GLU A 516 -36.28 -13.29 -10.73
C GLU A 516 -36.77 -14.73 -10.52
N LEU A 517 -35.87 -15.69 -10.26
CA LEU A 517 -36.27 -17.06 -9.90
C LEU A 517 -37.15 -17.09 -8.64
N ILE A 518 -36.81 -16.31 -7.62
CA ILE A 518 -37.64 -16.17 -6.41
C ILE A 518 -39.03 -15.64 -6.76
N ALA A 519 -39.12 -14.64 -7.65
CA ALA A 519 -40.40 -14.11 -8.10
C ALA A 519 -41.23 -15.17 -8.83
N VAL A 520 -40.61 -15.90 -9.76
CA VAL A 520 -41.26 -16.99 -10.51
C VAL A 520 -41.75 -18.09 -9.57
N PHE A 521 -40.92 -18.56 -8.64
CA PHE A 521 -41.32 -19.61 -7.70
C PHE A 521 -42.44 -19.17 -6.75
N LYS A 522 -42.52 -17.88 -6.39
CA LYS A 522 -43.68 -17.35 -5.65
C LYS A 522 -44.95 -17.43 -6.50
N THR A 523 -44.90 -16.97 -7.75
CA THR A 523 -46.03 -17.06 -8.69
C THR A 523 -46.48 -18.51 -8.87
N VAL A 524 -45.55 -19.43 -9.12
CA VAL A 524 -45.84 -20.87 -9.22
C VAL A 524 -46.46 -21.40 -7.93
N SER A 525 -45.93 -21.03 -6.76
CA SER A 525 -46.51 -21.47 -5.48
C SER A 525 -47.95 -20.99 -5.28
N ASP A 526 -48.29 -19.80 -5.77
CA ASP A 526 -49.65 -19.26 -5.67
C ASP A 526 -50.58 -19.95 -6.68
N GLU A 527 -50.12 -20.18 -7.92
CA GLU A 527 -50.85 -20.93 -8.95
C GLU A 527 -51.16 -22.37 -8.48
N LEU A 528 -50.15 -23.10 -8.00
CA LEU A 528 -50.31 -24.47 -7.49
C LEU A 528 -51.27 -24.56 -6.29
N ARG A 529 -51.30 -23.55 -5.41
CA ARG A 529 -52.26 -23.49 -4.30
C ARG A 529 -53.69 -23.30 -4.78
N ASN A 530 -53.90 -22.42 -5.76
CA ASN A 530 -55.21 -22.19 -6.35
C ASN A 530 -55.70 -23.44 -7.07
N GLU A 531 -54.84 -24.07 -7.89
CA GLU A 531 -55.16 -25.34 -8.53
C GLU A 531 -55.49 -26.44 -7.53
N GLN A 532 -54.72 -26.55 -6.45
CA GLN A 532 -54.97 -27.54 -5.40
C GLN A 532 -56.36 -27.37 -4.75
N GLN A 533 -56.81 -26.12 -4.58
CA GLN A 533 -58.12 -25.81 -4.01
C GLN A 533 -59.26 -26.07 -5.02
N ASP A 534 -59.08 -25.70 -6.27
CA ASP A 534 -60.05 -25.89 -7.34
C ASP A 534 -60.22 -27.39 -7.68
N GLU A 535 -59.12 -28.14 -7.69
CA GLU A 535 -59.12 -29.58 -7.96
C GLU A 535 -59.85 -30.36 -6.86
N GLN A 536 -59.80 -29.92 -5.59
CA GLN A 536 -60.60 -30.52 -4.51
C GLN A 536 -62.11 -30.39 -4.78
N ASN A 537 -62.56 -29.22 -5.23
CA ASN A 537 -63.96 -28.99 -5.59
C ASN A 537 -64.37 -29.83 -6.80
N ARG A 538 -63.51 -29.87 -7.83
CA ARG A 538 -63.72 -30.67 -9.04
C ARG A 538 -63.77 -32.15 -8.72
N LYS A 539 -62.90 -32.64 -7.84
CA LYS A 539 -62.86 -34.02 -7.37
C LYS A 539 -64.21 -34.42 -6.77
N HIS A 540 -64.77 -33.64 -5.86
CA HIS A 540 -66.09 -33.94 -5.28
C HIS A 540 -67.20 -33.98 -6.33
N ALA A 541 -67.16 -33.09 -7.33
CA ALA A 541 -68.11 -33.13 -8.45
C ALA A 541 -67.95 -34.39 -9.32
N LEU A 542 -66.71 -34.81 -9.59
CA LEU A 542 -66.41 -36.05 -10.31
C LEU A 542 -66.86 -37.29 -9.51
N GLU A 543 -66.63 -37.33 -8.20
CA GLU A 543 -67.12 -38.42 -7.33
C GLU A 543 -68.64 -38.53 -7.40
N ASN A 544 -69.36 -37.40 -7.30
CA ASN A 544 -70.81 -37.39 -7.42
C ASN A 544 -71.27 -37.86 -8.80
N THR A 545 -70.59 -37.44 -9.87
CA THR A 545 -70.90 -37.86 -11.24
C THR A 545 -70.71 -39.36 -11.42
N ILE A 546 -69.58 -39.91 -10.95
CA ILE A 546 -69.30 -41.35 -10.97
C ILE A 546 -70.37 -42.11 -10.18
N ASN A 547 -70.66 -41.69 -8.94
CA ASN A 547 -71.65 -42.35 -8.09
C ASN A 547 -73.06 -42.33 -8.70
N ASN A 548 -73.47 -41.19 -9.29
CA ASN A 548 -74.77 -41.05 -9.94
C ASN A 548 -74.87 -41.95 -11.18
N ASN A 549 -73.81 -42.00 -11.99
CA ASN A 549 -73.77 -42.85 -13.20
C ASN A 549 -73.76 -44.34 -12.82
N VAL A 550 -72.99 -44.74 -11.80
CA VAL A 550 -72.99 -46.11 -11.26
C VAL A 550 -74.37 -46.48 -10.69
N ALA A 551 -75.04 -45.57 -9.97
CA ALA A 551 -76.38 -45.79 -9.44
C ALA A 551 -77.43 -45.92 -10.56
N PHE A 552 -77.35 -45.10 -11.61
CA PHE A 552 -78.21 -45.18 -12.78
C PHE A 552 -78.06 -46.53 -13.49
N LEU A 553 -76.82 -46.94 -13.80
CA LEU A 553 -76.54 -48.21 -14.47
C LEU A 553 -77.06 -49.41 -13.66
N ARG A 554 -76.99 -49.36 -12.32
CA ARG A 554 -77.57 -50.37 -11.42
C ARG A 554 -79.10 -50.41 -11.44
N SER A 555 -79.76 -49.27 -11.61
CA SER A 555 -81.22 -49.17 -11.57
C SER A 555 -81.94 -49.81 -12.78
N LEU A 556 -81.21 -50.08 -13.86
CA LEU A 556 -81.73 -50.71 -15.09
C LEU A 556 -82.27 -52.14 -14.87
N GLN A 557 -81.96 -52.76 -13.72
CA GLN A 557 -82.43 -54.09 -13.32
C GLN A 557 -83.96 -54.18 -13.15
N GLY A 558 -84.65 -53.06 -12.88
CA GLY A 558 -86.10 -53.02 -12.60
C GLY A 558 -87.02 -52.91 -13.83
N PHE A 559 -86.49 -52.62 -15.02
CA PHE A 559 -87.26 -52.27 -16.22
C PHE A 559 -87.11 -53.32 -17.33
N VAL A 560 -87.56 -54.56 -17.10
CA VAL A 560 -87.42 -55.67 -18.08
C VAL A 560 -88.19 -55.41 -19.41
N GLY A 561 -89.10 -54.42 -19.46
CA GLY A 561 -89.96 -54.16 -20.64
C GLY A 561 -89.62 -52.94 -21.51
N LEU A 562 -88.68 -52.06 -21.13
CA LEU A 562 -88.47 -50.76 -21.81
C LEU A 562 -87.10 -50.60 -22.50
N ILE A 563 -86.38 -51.72 -22.69
CA ILE A 563 -84.94 -51.71 -22.97
C ILE A 563 -84.61 -51.39 -24.45
N LYS A 564 -85.49 -51.73 -25.42
CA LYS A 564 -85.22 -51.46 -26.85
C LYS A 564 -85.19 -49.99 -27.28
N ALA A 565 -85.58 -49.05 -26.42
CA ALA A 565 -85.58 -47.61 -26.72
C ALA A 565 -84.40 -46.85 -26.08
N LEU A 566 -83.58 -47.52 -25.26
CA LEU A 566 -82.58 -46.88 -24.39
C LEU A 566 -81.12 -47.08 -24.82
N GLY A 567 -80.80 -47.94 -25.79
CA GLY A 567 -79.42 -48.32 -26.17
C GLY A 567 -78.46 -47.20 -26.64
N ARG A 568 -78.84 -45.91 -26.58
CA ARG A 568 -77.91 -44.77 -26.73
C ARG A 568 -77.63 -44.05 -25.40
N ALA A 569 -78.49 -44.22 -24.39
CA ALA A 569 -78.43 -43.47 -23.13
C ALA A 569 -77.53 -44.17 -22.10
N ASP A 570 -77.57 -45.50 -22.02
CA ASP A 570 -76.68 -46.30 -21.20
C ASP A 570 -75.23 -46.27 -21.71
N GLU A 571 -75.00 -46.41 -23.02
CA GLU A 571 -73.68 -46.23 -23.64
C GLU A 571 -73.05 -44.88 -23.30
N MET A 572 -73.84 -43.80 -23.40
CA MET A 572 -73.38 -42.45 -23.11
C MET A 572 -73.07 -42.24 -21.62
N VAL A 573 -73.83 -42.86 -20.72
CA VAL A 573 -73.57 -42.84 -19.27
C VAL A 573 -72.34 -43.68 -18.91
N MET A 574 -72.10 -44.80 -19.60
CA MET A 574 -70.88 -45.61 -19.45
C MET A 574 -69.63 -44.83 -19.91
N ASP A 575 -69.68 -44.20 -21.09
CA ASP A 575 -68.58 -43.36 -21.59
C ASP A 575 -68.34 -42.16 -20.67
N GLU A 576 -69.39 -41.53 -20.13
CA GLU A 576 -69.27 -40.44 -19.17
C GLU A 576 -68.67 -40.90 -17.83
N ALA A 577 -69.06 -42.08 -17.32
CA ALA A 577 -68.50 -42.65 -16.10
C ALA A 577 -67.00 -42.97 -16.25
N LEU A 578 -66.60 -43.55 -17.39
CA LEU A 578 -65.19 -43.84 -17.68
C LEU A 578 -64.37 -42.56 -17.85
N ARG A 579 -64.91 -41.54 -18.53
CA ARG A 579 -64.27 -40.22 -18.65
C ARG A 579 -64.10 -39.56 -17.27
N ALA A 580 -65.18 -39.51 -16.48
CA ALA A 580 -65.14 -38.92 -15.14
C ALA A 580 -64.16 -39.68 -14.21
N LEU A 581 -64.09 -41.01 -14.33
CA LEU A 581 -63.14 -41.84 -13.58
C LEU A 581 -61.68 -41.56 -13.98
N ARG A 582 -61.42 -41.36 -15.28
CA ARG A 582 -60.08 -40.97 -15.75
C ARG A 582 -59.68 -39.59 -15.19
N GLU A 583 -60.57 -38.62 -15.28
CA GLU A 583 -60.36 -37.28 -14.73
C GLU A 583 -60.17 -37.32 -13.20
N TYR A 584 -60.91 -38.19 -12.51
CA TYR A 584 -60.78 -38.40 -11.07
C TYR A 584 -59.43 -38.99 -10.68
N GLY A 585 -58.95 -40.00 -11.42
CA GLY A 585 -57.61 -40.57 -11.19
C GLY A 585 -56.49 -39.56 -11.45
N ASN A 586 -56.62 -38.75 -12.51
CA ASN A 586 -55.72 -37.62 -12.77
C ASN A 586 -55.69 -36.63 -11.61
N ALA A 587 -56.86 -36.20 -11.15
CA ALA A 587 -57.00 -35.26 -10.04
C ALA A 587 -56.37 -35.79 -8.74
N GLU A 588 -56.55 -37.07 -8.41
CA GLU A 588 -55.97 -37.68 -7.21
C GLU A 588 -54.44 -37.75 -7.29
N ILE A 589 -53.88 -38.19 -8.41
CA ILE A 589 -52.43 -38.35 -8.57
C ILE A 589 -51.73 -36.98 -8.66
N LEU A 590 -52.28 -36.04 -9.45
CA LEU A 590 -51.71 -34.69 -9.58
C LEU A 590 -51.81 -33.92 -8.26
N SER A 591 -52.88 -34.07 -7.49
CA SER A 591 -53.00 -33.45 -6.16
C SER A 591 -51.84 -33.84 -5.23
N VAL A 592 -51.38 -35.09 -5.28
CA VAL A 592 -50.24 -35.55 -4.47
C VAL A 592 -48.95 -34.87 -4.91
N ALA A 593 -48.71 -34.79 -6.23
CA ALA A 593 -47.53 -34.13 -6.78
C ALA A 593 -47.54 -32.62 -6.49
N ARG A 594 -48.67 -31.94 -6.65
CA ARG A 594 -48.84 -30.51 -6.35
C ARG A 594 -48.53 -30.20 -4.90
N GLN A 595 -49.04 -31.01 -3.97
CA GLN A 595 -48.73 -30.84 -2.56
C GLN A 595 -47.23 -30.94 -2.26
N ALA A 596 -46.53 -31.91 -2.87
CA ALA A 596 -45.09 -32.01 -2.70
C ALA A 596 -44.29 -30.92 -3.43
N ALA A 597 -44.75 -30.44 -4.58
CA ALA A 597 -44.17 -29.30 -5.26
C ALA A 597 -44.28 -28.03 -4.39
N LEU A 598 -45.44 -27.81 -3.75
CA LEU A 598 -45.61 -26.74 -2.76
C LEU A 598 -44.65 -26.90 -1.57
N GLU A 599 -44.40 -28.12 -1.13
CA GLU A 599 -43.42 -28.37 -0.07
C GLU A 599 -41.99 -28.02 -0.50
N ILE A 600 -41.59 -28.45 -1.71
CA ILE A 600 -40.27 -28.17 -2.31
C ILE A 600 -40.07 -26.67 -2.50
N ILE A 601 -41.10 -25.95 -2.97
CA ILE A 601 -41.00 -24.54 -3.30
C ILE A 601 -41.02 -23.67 -2.03
N GLY A 602 -41.95 -23.91 -1.11
CA GLY A 602 -42.27 -22.93 -0.06
C GLY A 602 -42.66 -23.48 1.30
N SER A 603 -42.34 -24.73 1.65
CA SER A 603 -42.60 -25.26 3.00
C SER A 603 -41.81 -24.54 4.09
N ASP A 604 -42.46 -24.27 5.23
CA ASP A 604 -41.81 -23.81 6.47
C ASP A 604 -41.09 -24.94 7.21
N LYS A 605 -41.48 -26.19 6.95
CA LYS A 605 -40.84 -27.37 7.52
C LYS A 605 -39.77 -27.90 6.55
N PRO A 606 -38.59 -28.27 7.05
CA PRO A 606 -37.55 -28.84 6.20
C PRO A 606 -37.95 -30.22 5.67
N ILE A 607 -37.57 -30.51 4.43
CA ILE A 607 -37.68 -31.82 3.79
C ILE A 607 -36.34 -32.53 3.99
N ASP A 608 -36.32 -33.61 4.80
CA ASP A 608 -35.09 -34.34 5.17
C ASP A 608 -33.94 -33.43 5.63
N GLY A 609 -34.27 -32.43 6.46
CA GLY A 609 -33.31 -31.47 7.01
C GLY A 609 -32.94 -30.32 6.06
N GLN A 610 -33.49 -30.26 4.85
CA GLN A 610 -33.25 -29.19 3.89
C GLN A 610 -34.42 -28.21 3.82
N LYS A 611 -34.10 -26.93 3.71
CA LYS A 611 -35.11 -25.88 3.50
C LYS A 611 -35.65 -25.93 2.07
N SER A 612 -36.91 -25.54 1.92
CA SER A 612 -37.55 -25.31 0.62
C SER A 612 -36.86 -24.19 -0.16
N LEU A 613 -37.11 -24.11 -1.46
CA LEU A 613 -36.41 -23.18 -2.37
C LEU A 613 -36.53 -21.70 -1.97
N LEU A 614 -37.66 -21.31 -1.36
CA LEU A 614 -37.93 -19.94 -0.94
C LEU A 614 -37.47 -19.61 0.50
N ARG A 615 -36.86 -20.55 1.26
CA ARG A 615 -36.61 -20.42 2.72
C ARG A 615 -35.15 -20.43 3.17
#